data_AF-A0A5N7BH14-F1
#
_entry.id   AF-A0A5N7BH14-F1
#
_cell.length_a   1.000
_cell.length_b   1.000
_cell.length_c   1.000
_cell.angle_alpha   90.00
_cell.angle_beta   90.00
_cell.angle_gamma   90.00
#
_symmetry.space_group_name_H-M   'P 1'
#
loop_
_entity.id
_entity.type
_entity.pdbx_description
1 polymer ?
#
loop_
_entity_poly.entity_id
_entity_poly.type
_entity_poly.pdbx_seq_one_letter_code
_entity_poly.pdbx_strand_id
1 'polypeptide(L)'
;MKHRLTTCKTKFHRKALSKLLSLFRQTPNQECTVFPSLLDLPGEIRLLIYQFTFATTCDHILVTVDRARRASRPILYTDGPDERRPRELRYTRTPSIPLPAALLQTNQQIYYEALPSLYANTIFSASSSPISLMYLKDHLSEFARNNIRQVQLCPTSLLSESLIRERELLSWTVLCAEIAGLPGLRRVWVSYPQPEMLKNGTVEFHRGRYARWLDLMRVKKTLVFDVFDGSAEDREECRKRFREIIQDTGDVSGD
;
A
#
# COMPACT_ATOMS: atom_id res chain seq x y z
N MET A 1 -0.06 -0.44 -20.61
CA MET A 1 -0.20 0.95 -20.13
C MET A 1 0.92 1.23 -19.15
N LYS A 2 1.76 2.22 -19.45
CA LYS A 2 3.02 2.49 -18.73
C LYS A 2 2.75 3.53 -17.64
N HIS A 3 2.83 3.12 -16.37
CA HIS A 3 2.87 4.06 -15.25
C HIS A 3 4.12 4.94 -15.37
N ARG A 4 3.95 6.22 -15.69
CA ARG A 4 5.03 7.21 -15.62
C ARG A 4 5.15 7.69 -14.17
N LEU A 5 5.86 6.91 -13.36
CA LEU A 5 6.52 7.47 -12.19
C LEU A 5 7.65 8.37 -12.69
N THR A 6 7.63 9.60 -12.20
CA THR A 6 8.52 10.71 -12.52
C THR A 6 9.99 10.27 -12.57
N THR A 7 10.64 10.44 -13.71
CA THR A 7 12.09 10.34 -13.87
C THR A 7 12.75 11.52 -13.17
N CYS A 8 13.10 11.37 -11.90
CA CYS A 8 14.00 12.33 -11.23
C CYS A 8 15.45 11.95 -11.52
N LYS A 9 16.15 12.84 -12.24
CA LYS A 9 17.61 12.81 -12.40
C LYS A 9 18.26 12.89 -11.01
N THR A 10 19.21 11.98 -10.81
CA THR A 10 20.00 11.80 -9.61
C THR A 10 20.70 13.08 -9.15
N LYS A 11 20.51 13.43 -7.88
CA LYS A 11 21.58 13.98 -7.03
C LYS A 11 21.61 13.16 -5.76
N PHE A 12 22.46 12.13 -5.75
CA PHE A 12 22.82 11.42 -4.52
C PHE A 12 23.31 12.45 -3.50
N HIS A 13 22.56 12.63 -2.40
CA HIS A 13 22.97 13.50 -1.31
C HIS A 13 24.10 12.79 -0.51
N ARG A 14 25.34 12.90 -1.01
CA ARG A 14 26.58 12.44 -0.35
C ARG A 14 26.72 12.88 1.12
N LYS A 15 25.99 13.92 1.54
CA LYS A 15 26.06 14.50 2.89
C LYS A 15 25.44 13.61 3.99
N ALA A 16 24.43 12.80 3.69
CA ALA A 16 23.83 11.90 4.68
C ALA A 16 24.74 10.68 4.95
N LEU A 17 25.36 10.14 3.88
CA LEU A 17 26.34 9.06 3.96
C LEU A 17 27.63 9.50 4.68
N SER A 18 28.10 10.73 4.51
CA SER A 18 29.31 11.18 5.20
C SER A 18 29.12 11.29 6.71
N LYS A 19 27.91 11.66 7.18
CA LYS A 19 27.57 11.67 8.61
C LYS A 19 27.48 10.26 9.19
N LEU A 20 26.85 9.32 8.47
CA LEU A 20 26.82 7.91 8.87
C LEU A 20 28.23 7.31 8.92
N LEU A 21 29.06 7.53 7.89
CA LEU A 21 30.44 7.05 7.85
C LEU A 21 31.33 7.69 8.93
N SER A 22 31.03 8.92 9.37
CA SER A 22 31.75 9.55 10.48
C SER A 22 31.44 8.95 11.85
N LEU A 23 30.30 8.28 12.02
CA LEU A 23 29.96 7.56 13.25
C LEU A 23 30.75 6.24 13.38
N PHE A 24 31.20 5.66 12.26
CA PHE A 24 32.03 4.46 12.23
C PHE A 24 33.55 4.75 12.28
N ARG A 25 33.95 6.01 12.42
CA ARG A 25 35.35 6.45 12.55
C ARG A 25 35.81 6.60 14.01
N GLN A 26 35.36 5.69 14.88
CA GLN A 26 36.08 5.46 16.13
C GLN A 26 36.88 4.18 15.96
N THR A 27 38.20 4.30 16.06
CA THR A 27 39.11 3.17 16.22
C THR A 27 39.21 2.83 17.70
N PRO A 28 38.55 1.77 18.18
CA PRO A 28 39.14 0.95 19.22
C PRO A 28 40.03 -0.10 18.55
N ASN A 29 41.12 -0.46 19.21
CA ASN A 29 41.88 -1.67 18.89
C ASN A 29 40.93 -2.87 19.04
N GLN A 30 40.27 -3.27 17.94
CA GLN A 30 39.32 -4.38 17.95
C GLN A 30 39.99 -5.59 17.29
N GLU A 31 40.15 -6.64 18.09
CA GLU A 31 40.24 -8.01 17.62
C GLU A 31 39.20 -8.18 16.50
N CYS A 32 39.68 -8.53 15.30
CA CYS A 32 38.84 -8.66 14.13
C CYS A 32 37.92 -9.87 14.34
N THR A 33 36.76 -9.67 14.96
CA THR A 33 35.72 -10.68 15.08
C THR A 33 35.20 -10.96 13.67
N VAL A 34 35.65 -12.07 13.09
CA VAL A 34 35.16 -12.56 11.81
C VAL A 34 33.75 -13.12 12.04
N PHE A 35 32.76 -12.56 11.35
CA PHE A 35 31.39 -13.07 11.36
C PHE A 35 31.19 -13.95 10.12
N PRO A 36 31.16 -15.28 10.26
CA PRO A 36 31.08 -16.18 9.11
C PRO A 36 29.69 -16.22 8.46
N SER A 37 28.63 -15.86 9.19
CA SER A 37 27.25 -15.80 8.68
C SER A 37 26.59 -14.43 8.92
N LEU A 38 25.60 -14.10 8.07
CA LEU A 38 24.74 -12.93 8.25
C LEU A 38 24.07 -12.94 9.64
N LEU A 39 23.70 -14.11 10.15
CA LEU A 39 23.01 -14.26 11.44
C LEU A 39 23.93 -14.05 12.65
N ASP A 40 25.25 -14.12 12.47
CA ASP A 40 26.21 -13.89 13.55
C ASP A 40 26.43 -12.38 13.82
N LEU A 41 26.00 -11.52 12.90
CA LEU A 41 26.06 -10.08 13.05
C LEU A 41 25.06 -9.60 14.11
N PRO A 42 25.33 -8.51 14.85
CA PRO A 42 24.33 -7.87 15.71
C PRO A 42 23.06 -7.50 14.95
N GLY A 43 21.90 -7.57 15.63
CA GLY A 43 20.59 -7.35 15.00
C GLY A 43 20.44 -5.97 14.35
N GLU A 44 21.10 -4.95 14.92
CA GLU A 44 21.13 -3.59 14.39
C GLU A 44 21.83 -3.53 13.03
N ILE A 45 22.92 -4.28 12.88
CA ILE A 45 23.67 -4.36 11.62
C ILE A 45 22.85 -5.13 10.57
N ARG A 46 22.20 -6.23 10.96
CA ARG A 46 21.30 -6.96 10.06
C ARG A 46 20.15 -6.08 9.58
N LEU A 47 19.56 -5.29 10.47
CA LEU A 47 18.51 -4.33 10.10
C LEU A 47 18.99 -3.31 9.07
N LEU A 48 20.20 -2.75 9.24
CA LEU A 48 20.79 -1.83 8.25
C LEU A 48 21.01 -2.52 6.90
N ILE A 49 21.44 -3.78 6.90
CA ILE A 49 21.58 -4.58 5.67
C ILE A 49 20.22 -4.77 4.99
N TYR A 50 19.16 -5.08 5.73
CA TYR A 50 17.81 -5.22 5.16
C TYR A 50 17.31 -3.91 4.59
N GLN A 51 17.45 -2.80 5.33
CA GLN A 51 17.08 -1.47 4.85
C GLN A 51 17.81 -1.10 3.56
N PHE A 52 19.10 -1.42 3.47
CA PHE A 52 19.88 -1.20 2.25
C PHE A 52 19.43 -2.12 1.11
N THR A 53 19.18 -3.40 1.40
CA THR A 53 18.81 -4.40 0.40
C THR A 53 17.44 -4.14 -0.23
N PHE A 54 16.49 -3.65 0.58
CA PHE A 54 15.16 -3.24 0.10
C PHE A 54 15.08 -1.74 -0.22
N ALA A 55 16.21 -1.01 -0.18
CA ALA A 55 16.23 0.40 -0.55
C ALA A 55 15.87 0.53 -2.03
N THR A 56 14.70 1.12 -2.29
CA THR A 56 14.30 1.49 -3.63
C THR A 56 14.65 2.93 -3.91
N THR A 57 15.00 3.23 -5.16
CA THR A 57 15.19 4.62 -5.63
C THR A 57 13.88 5.41 -5.67
N CYS A 58 12.74 4.73 -5.59
CA CYS A 58 11.43 5.32 -5.48
C CYS A 58 10.96 5.31 -4.02
N ASP A 59 10.24 6.35 -3.62
CA ASP A 59 9.73 6.49 -2.25
C ASP A 59 8.83 5.32 -1.83
N HIS A 60 8.02 4.82 -2.78
CA HIS A 60 7.06 3.75 -2.54
C HIS A 60 6.98 2.75 -3.71
N ILE A 61 6.65 1.50 -3.37
CA ILE A 61 6.32 0.43 -4.31
C ILE A 61 4.83 0.17 -4.20
N LEU A 62 4.09 0.38 -5.29
CA LEU A 62 2.69 0.00 -5.38
C LEU A 62 2.58 -1.47 -5.77
N VAL A 63 1.99 -2.28 -4.89
CA VAL A 63 1.63 -3.67 -5.12
C VAL A 63 0.14 -3.74 -5.38
N THR A 64 -0.23 -3.91 -6.64
CA THR A 64 -1.62 -4.11 -7.06
C THR A 64 -1.93 -5.60 -7.06
N VAL A 65 -3.00 -5.96 -6.35
CA VAL A 65 -3.49 -7.32 -6.23
C VAL A 65 -4.73 -7.50 -7.06
N ASP A 66 -4.70 -8.49 -7.95
CA ASP A 66 -5.83 -8.91 -8.75
C ASP A 66 -6.18 -10.36 -8.45
N ARG A 67 -7.48 -10.61 -8.33
CA ARG A 67 -7.99 -11.97 -8.21
C ARG A 67 -8.38 -12.44 -9.59
N ALA A 68 -7.69 -13.47 -10.12
CA ALA A 68 -8.02 -14.01 -11.43
C ALA A 68 -9.51 -14.39 -11.47
N ARG A 69 -10.29 -13.70 -12.33
CA ARG A 69 -11.67 -14.10 -12.59
C ARG A 69 -11.63 -15.41 -13.37
N ARG A 70 -12.49 -16.37 -13.02
CA ARG A 70 -12.76 -17.50 -13.92
C ARG A 70 -13.22 -16.87 -15.23
N ALA A 71 -12.47 -17.06 -16.32
CA ALA A 71 -13.04 -16.94 -17.64
C ALA A 71 -14.28 -17.82 -17.61
N SER A 72 -15.44 -17.26 -17.93
CA SER A 72 -16.72 -17.96 -17.95
C SER A 72 -16.53 -19.24 -18.76
N ARG A 73 -16.34 -20.38 -18.10
CA ARG A 73 -16.45 -21.66 -18.81
C ARG A 73 -17.91 -21.70 -19.26
N PRO A 74 -18.21 -21.99 -20.54
CA PRO A 74 -19.55 -22.37 -20.91
C PRO A 74 -19.92 -23.55 -20.01
N ILE A 75 -21.09 -23.46 -19.39
CA ILE A 75 -21.64 -24.50 -18.51
C ILE A 75 -21.92 -25.71 -19.41
N LEU A 76 -20.90 -26.53 -19.62
CA LEU A 76 -21.07 -27.90 -20.08
C LEU A 76 -21.29 -28.72 -18.82
N TYR A 77 -22.51 -29.23 -18.68
CA TYR A 77 -22.89 -30.20 -17.67
C TYR A 77 -22.04 -31.46 -17.85
N THR A 78 -20.96 -31.56 -17.08
CA THR A 78 -20.29 -32.83 -16.83
C THR A 78 -19.97 -32.90 -15.35
N ASP A 79 -20.78 -33.69 -14.63
CA ASP A 79 -20.55 -34.11 -13.26
C ASP A 79 -19.22 -34.88 -13.18
N GLY A 80 -18.17 -34.16 -12.86
CA GLY A 80 -16.93 -34.70 -12.31
C GLY A 80 -16.69 -34.06 -10.94
N PRO A 81 -15.96 -34.71 -10.02
CA PRO A 81 -15.58 -34.09 -8.76
C PRO A 81 -14.65 -32.91 -9.07
N ASP A 82 -15.25 -31.74 -9.20
CA ASP A 82 -14.61 -30.50 -9.62
C ASP A 82 -13.68 -30.08 -8.48
N GLU A 83 -12.42 -30.53 -8.55
CA GLU A 83 -11.31 -30.00 -7.76
C GLU A 83 -11.29 -28.49 -7.97
N ARG A 84 -11.95 -27.77 -7.08
CA ARG A 84 -12.01 -26.30 -7.06
C ARG A 84 -10.59 -25.80 -6.84
N ARG A 85 -9.82 -25.66 -7.92
CA ARG A 85 -8.48 -25.07 -7.86
C ARG A 85 -8.56 -23.75 -7.09
N PRO A 86 -7.68 -23.51 -6.10
CA PRO A 86 -7.66 -22.26 -5.36
C PRO A 86 -7.57 -21.09 -6.34
N ARG A 87 -8.37 -20.05 -6.13
CA ARG A 87 -8.33 -18.88 -7.01
C ARG A 87 -6.97 -18.20 -6.84
N GLU A 88 -6.20 -18.13 -7.91
CA GLU A 88 -4.85 -17.57 -7.88
C GLU A 88 -4.88 -16.04 -7.74
N LEU A 89 -4.02 -15.52 -6.85
CA LEU A 89 -3.75 -14.09 -6.71
C LEU A 89 -2.64 -13.69 -7.68
N ARG A 90 -2.91 -12.66 -8.48
CA ARG A 90 -1.91 -12.04 -9.36
C ARG A 90 -1.43 -10.75 -8.74
N TYR A 91 -0.11 -10.56 -8.78
CA TYR A 91 0.55 -9.40 -8.21
C TYR A 91 1.24 -8.62 -9.31
N THR A 92 0.97 -7.33 -9.38
CA THR A 92 1.70 -6.41 -10.24
C THR A 92 2.37 -5.35 -9.36
N ARG A 93 3.57 -4.94 -9.76
CA ARG A 93 4.42 -4.03 -8.99
C ARG A 93 4.79 -2.83 -9.84
N THR A 94 4.57 -1.65 -9.28
CA THR A 94 4.89 -0.38 -9.90
C THR A 94 5.71 0.46 -8.92
N PRO A 95 6.97 0.81 -9.22
CA PRO A 95 7.74 0.40 -10.40
C PRO A 95 8.09 -1.11 -10.41
N SER A 96 8.38 -1.67 -11.58
CA SER A 96 8.81 -3.06 -11.72
C SER A 96 10.25 -3.24 -11.24
N ILE A 97 10.43 -3.34 -9.92
CA ILE A 97 11.74 -3.56 -9.29
C ILE A 97 11.89 -5.05 -8.95
N PRO A 98 13.06 -5.66 -9.17
CA PRO A 98 13.33 -7.01 -8.68
C PRO A 98 13.25 -7.01 -7.15
N LEU A 99 12.37 -7.85 -6.59
CA LEU A 99 12.31 -8.06 -5.15
C LEU A 99 13.26 -9.22 -4.83
N PRO A 100 14.19 -9.08 -3.87
CA PRO A 100 15.06 -10.18 -3.46
C PRO A 100 14.27 -11.18 -2.60
N ALA A 101 13.27 -11.83 -3.20
CA ALA A 101 12.39 -12.79 -2.53
C ALA A 101 13.16 -14.01 -2.00
N ALA A 102 14.26 -14.38 -2.66
CA ALA A 102 15.15 -15.44 -2.20
C ALA A 102 15.71 -15.16 -0.79
N LEU A 103 15.99 -13.90 -0.46
CA LEU A 103 16.45 -13.52 0.88
C LEU A 103 15.38 -13.82 1.94
N LEU A 104 14.12 -13.44 1.66
CA LEU A 104 13.00 -13.71 2.57
C LEU A 104 12.70 -15.21 2.72
N GLN A 105 13.05 -16.02 1.73
CA GLN A 105 12.87 -17.47 1.75
C GLN A 105 14.04 -18.22 2.39
N THR A 106 15.15 -17.54 2.70
CA THR A 106 16.37 -18.20 3.17
C THR A 106 16.20 -18.79 4.58
N ASN A 107 15.59 -18.02 5.49
CA ASN A 107 15.41 -18.44 6.88
C ASN A 107 14.26 -17.68 7.56
N GLN A 108 13.59 -18.31 8.52
CA GLN A 108 12.46 -17.72 9.26
C GLN A 108 12.86 -16.48 10.07
N GLN A 109 14.03 -16.46 10.70
CA GLN A 109 14.55 -15.28 11.40
C GLN A 109 14.77 -14.12 10.42
N ILE A 110 15.42 -14.39 9.28
CA ILE A 110 15.60 -13.39 8.21
C ILE A 110 14.24 -12.86 7.77
N TYR A 111 13.26 -13.73 7.54
CA TYR A 111 11.90 -13.32 7.18
C TYR A 111 11.30 -12.34 8.20
N TYR A 112 11.35 -12.65 9.50
CA TYR A 112 10.77 -11.80 10.54
C TYR A 112 11.50 -10.44 10.69
N GLU A 113 12.82 -10.40 10.53
CA GLU A 113 13.59 -9.16 10.63
C GLU A 113 13.49 -8.29 9.36
N ALA A 114 13.46 -8.93 8.19
CA ALA A 114 13.51 -8.29 6.88
C ALA A 114 12.14 -7.79 6.39
N LEU A 115 11.07 -8.55 6.62
CA LEU A 115 9.73 -8.24 6.10
C LEU A 115 9.22 -6.85 6.53
N PRO A 116 9.38 -6.39 7.78
CA PRO A 116 8.96 -5.03 8.17
C PRO A 116 9.68 -3.93 7.37
N SER A 117 10.94 -4.16 7.00
CA SER A 117 11.73 -3.22 6.18
C SER A 117 11.19 -3.15 4.76
N LEU A 118 10.82 -4.30 4.17
CA LEU A 118 10.16 -4.34 2.86
C LEU A 118 8.79 -3.65 2.89
N TYR A 119 7.97 -3.96 3.89
CA TYR A 119 6.60 -3.43 3.98
C TYR A 119 6.56 -1.95 4.35
N ALA A 120 7.65 -1.38 4.88
CA ALA A 120 7.75 0.04 5.20
C ALA A 120 7.43 0.95 4.00
N ASN A 121 7.91 0.57 2.80
CA ASN A 121 7.75 1.36 1.57
C ASN A 121 6.74 0.75 0.59
N THR A 122 6.04 -0.31 1.00
CA THR A 122 5.06 -1.00 0.13
C THR A 122 3.66 -0.47 0.37
N ILE A 123 2.96 -0.12 -0.70
CA ILE A 123 1.55 0.28 -0.70
C ILE A 123 0.76 -0.85 -1.35
N PHE A 124 -0.17 -1.46 -0.61
CA PHE A 124 -1.05 -2.49 -1.16
C PHE A 124 -2.32 -1.88 -1.76
N SER A 125 -2.70 -2.28 -2.96
CA SER A 125 -3.88 -1.77 -3.65
C SER A 125 -4.65 -2.89 -4.36
N ALA A 126 -5.95 -2.68 -4.58
CA ALA A 126 -6.75 -3.54 -5.44
C ALA A 126 -6.70 -3.04 -6.89
N SER A 127 -6.54 -3.94 -7.86
CA SER A 127 -6.55 -3.57 -9.28
C SER A 127 -7.95 -3.21 -9.82
N SER A 128 -8.97 -4.00 -9.46
CA SER A 128 -10.29 -3.95 -10.10
C SER A 128 -11.45 -4.26 -9.15
N SER A 129 -11.19 -4.95 -8.03
CA SER A 129 -12.23 -5.32 -7.07
C SER A 129 -11.71 -5.14 -5.64
N PRO A 130 -12.49 -4.47 -4.76
CA PRO A 130 -12.14 -4.32 -3.36
C PRO A 130 -11.92 -5.67 -2.65
N ILE A 131 -12.59 -6.72 -3.13
CA ILE A 131 -12.49 -8.09 -2.61
C ILE A 131 -11.08 -8.67 -2.77
N SER A 132 -10.28 -8.19 -3.74
CA SER A 132 -8.90 -8.66 -3.92
C SER A 132 -8.01 -8.37 -2.71
N LEU A 133 -8.22 -7.24 -2.03
CA LEU A 133 -7.49 -6.91 -0.81
C LEU A 133 -7.92 -7.76 0.38
N MET A 134 -9.21 -8.08 0.50
CA MET A 134 -9.70 -9.01 1.52
C MET A 134 -9.10 -10.40 1.31
N TYR A 135 -9.12 -10.88 0.07
CA TYR A 135 -8.54 -12.18 -0.26
C TYR A 135 -7.01 -12.20 -0.03
N LEU A 136 -6.31 -11.09 -0.30
CA LEU A 136 -4.90 -10.96 0.08
C LEU A 136 -4.73 -11.13 1.59
N LYS A 137 -5.50 -10.39 2.39
CA LYS A 137 -5.43 -10.44 3.86
C LYS A 137 -5.60 -11.87 4.36
N ASP A 138 -6.56 -12.63 3.84
CA ASP A 138 -6.81 -14.02 4.27
C ASP A 138 -5.67 -14.99 3.94
N HIS A 139 -4.86 -14.69 2.91
CA HIS A 139 -3.71 -15.50 2.49
C HIS A 139 -2.39 -15.10 3.15
N LEU A 140 -2.36 -13.99 3.87
CA LEU A 140 -1.16 -13.53 4.58
C LEU A 140 -1.10 -14.13 5.98
N SER A 141 0.12 -14.48 6.41
CA SER A 141 0.37 -14.85 7.80
C SER A 141 -0.02 -13.69 8.73
N GLU A 142 -0.35 -14.01 9.98
CA GLU A 142 -0.64 -12.98 10.99
C GLU A 142 0.48 -11.95 11.12
N PHE A 143 1.74 -12.41 11.11
CA PHE A 143 2.89 -11.53 11.14
C PHE A 143 2.95 -10.58 9.93
N ALA A 144 2.70 -11.09 8.71
CA ALA A 144 2.69 -10.25 7.51
C ALA A 144 1.56 -9.21 7.56
N ARG A 145 0.35 -9.63 7.96
CA ARG A 145 -0.80 -8.72 8.14
C ARG A 145 -0.48 -7.59 9.12
N ASN A 146 0.16 -7.92 10.24
CA ASN A 146 0.52 -6.95 11.29
C ASN A 146 1.60 -5.96 10.84
N ASN A 147 2.30 -6.24 9.74
CA ASN A 147 3.31 -5.35 9.18
C ASN A 147 2.80 -4.52 7.98
N ILE A 148 1.55 -4.69 7.55
CA ILE A 148 0.97 -3.85 6.49
C ILE A 148 0.78 -2.43 7.03
N ARG A 149 1.59 -1.49 6.54
CA ARG A 149 1.57 -0.09 7.01
C ARG A 149 0.80 0.85 6.10
N GLN A 150 0.70 0.53 4.82
CA GLN A 150 0.14 1.42 3.81
C GLN A 150 -0.79 0.67 2.86
N VAL A 151 -1.98 1.22 2.66
CA VAL A 151 -2.98 0.69 1.72
C VAL A 151 -3.47 1.84 0.84
N GLN A 152 -3.74 1.55 -0.43
CA GLN A 152 -4.35 2.47 -1.37
C GLN A 152 -5.77 2.00 -1.72
N LEU A 153 -6.70 2.96 -1.70
CA LEU A 153 -8.12 2.77 -1.96
C LEU A 153 -8.58 3.72 -3.06
N CYS A 154 -9.44 3.21 -3.94
CA CYS A 154 -9.95 3.95 -5.09
C CYS A 154 -11.48 4.01 -5.01
N PRO A 155 -12.08 5.16 -4.64
CA PRO A 155 -13.53 5.28 -4.49
C PRO A 155 -14.27 5.46 -5.83
N THR A 156 -13.57 5.42 -6.97
CA THR A 156 -14.09 5.78 -8.31
C THR A 156 -15.41 5.12 -8.69
N SER A 157 -15.63 3.84 -8.35
CA SER A 157 -16.90 3.15 -8.65
C SER A 157 -18.09 3.79 -7.93
N LEU A 158 -17.87 4.40 -6.76
CA LEU A 158 -18.87 5.04 -5.93
C LEU A 158 -19.20 6.48 -6.35
N LEU A 159 -18.48 7.01 -7.34
CA LEU A 159 -18.66 8.38 -7.84
C LEU A 159 -19.45 8.42 -9.15
N SER A 160 -19.77 7.26 -9.74
CA SER A 160 -20.62 7.19 -10.92
C SER A 160 -22.05 7.62 -10.59
N GLU A 161 -22.63 8.49 -11.42
CA GLU A 161 -24.01 8.97 -11.28
C GLU A 161 -25.06 7.90 -11.61
N SER A 162 -24.67 6.83 -12.31
CA SER A 162 -25.52 5.66 -12.51
C SER A 162 -25.82 5.02 -11.15
N LEU A 163 -27.11 4.77 -10.84
CA LEU A 163 -27.61 4.10 -9.63
C LEU A 163 -26.52 3.23 -8.99
N ILE A 164 -25.89 3.74 -7.94
CA ILE A 164 -24.90 2.98 -7.20
C ILE A 164 -25.57 1.69 -6.81
N ARG A 165 -25.00 0.58 -7.26
CA ARG A 165 -25.43 -0.71 -6.79
C ARG A 165 -25.16 -0.70 -5.30
N GLU A 166 -26.17 -0.81 -4.45
CA GLU A 166 -26.01 -0.88 -2.98
C GLU A 166 -24.89 -1.85 -2.57
N ARG A 167 -24.69 -2.90 -3.36
CA ARG A 167 -23.57 -3.83 -3.32
C ARG A 167 -22.18 -3.16 -3.29
N GLU A 168 -21.93 -2.13 -4.09
CA GLU A 168 -20.64 -1.44 -4.15
C GLU A 168 -20.42 -0.61 -2.89
N LEU A 169 -21.46 0.08 -2.40
CA LEU A 169 -21.40 0.80 -1.13
C LEU A 169 -21.12 -0.17 0.02
N LEU A 170 -21.84 -1.29 0.09
CA LEU A 170 -21.59 -2.35 1.07
C LEU A 170 -20.17 -2.91 0.94
N SER A 171 -19.70 -3.17 -0.28
CA SER A 171 -18.33 -3.66 -0.52
C SER A 171 -17.29 -2.68 -0.02
N TRP A 172 -17.53 -1.38 -0.19
CA TRP A 172 -16.67 -0.33 0.32
C TRP A 172 -16.69 -0.24 1.85
N THR A 173 -17.87 -0.29 2.47
CA THR A 173 -18.01 -0.30 3.93
C THR A 173 -17.28 -1.47 4.56
N VAL A 174 -17.49 -2.68 4.04
CA VAL A 174 -16.82 -3.89 4.52
C VAL A 174 -15.31 -3.77 4.32
N LEU A 175 -14.86 -3.34 3.14
CA LEU A 175 -13.43 -3.13 2.90
C LEU A 175 -12.84 -2.14 3.91
N CYS A 176 -13.56 -1.06 4.22
CA CYS A 176 -13.08 -0.05 5.15
C CYS A 176 -12.93 -0.60 6.58
N ALA A 177 -13.92 -1.36 7.04
CA ALA A 177 -13.86 -2.03 8.34
C ALA A 177 -12.71 -3.05 8.41
N GLU A 178 -12.53 -3.84 7.35
CA GLU A 178 -11.48 -4.87 7.27
C GLU A 178 -10.07 -4.29 7.30
N ILE A 179 -9.87 -3.15 6.65
CA ILE A 179 -8.61 -2.40 6.63
C ILE A 179 -8.39 -1.68 7.96
N ALA A 180 -9.44 -1.10 8.55
CA ALA A 180 -9.36 -0.47 9.87
C ALA A 180 -8.89 -1.47 10.95
N GLY A 181 -9.21 -2.76 10.79
CA GLY A 181 -8.72 -3.83 11.66
C GLY A 181 -7.27 -4.26 11.46
N LEU A 182 -6.50 -3.64 10.55
CA LEU A 182 -5.08 -3.94 10.38
C LEU A 182 -4.24 -3.22 11.45
N PRO A 183 -3.60 -3.92 12.40
CA PRO A 183 -2.94 -3.28 13.54
C PRO A 183 -1.68 -2.50 13.15
N GLY A 184 -1.04 -2.89 12.03
CA GLY A 184 0.14 -2.21 11.50
C GLY A 184 -0.15 -0.96 10.68
N LEU A 185 -1.42 -0.67 10.36
CA LEU A 185 -1.79 0.35 9.39
C LEU A 185 -1.46 1.75 9.92
N ARG A 186 -0.75 2.53 9.11
CA ARG A 186 -0.34 3.91 9.46
C ARG A 186 -0.84 4.95 8.47
N ARG A 187 -1.07 4.55 7.22
CA ARG A 187 -1.45 5.46 6.15
C ARG A 187 -2.40 4.79 5.16
N VAL A 188 -3.42 5.54 4.75
CA VAL A 188 -4.33 5.18 3.66
C VAL A 188 -4.19 6.22 2.57
N TRP A 189 -3.91 5.75 1.37
CA TRP A 189 -3.85 6.56 0.17
C TRP A 189 -5.20 6.49 -0.52
N VAL A 190 -5.85 7.63 -0.73
CA VAL A 190 -7.10 7.69 -1.49
C VAL A 190 -6.74 8.18 -2.89
N SER A 191 -6.89 7.28 -3.86
CA SER A 191 -6.49 7.52 -5.23
C SER A 191 -7.66 7.80 -6.15
N TYR A 192 -7.51 8.80 -6.99
CA TYR A 192 -8.42 9.12 -8.07
C TYR A 192 -7.71 8.97 -9.42
N PRO A 193 -8.39 8.47 -10.45
CA PRO A 193 -7.82 8.44 -11.80
C PRO A 193 -7.42 9.84 -12.26
N GLN A 194 -8.26 10.83 -11.95
CA GLN A 194 -8.12 12.22 -12.39
C GLN A 194 -8.65 13.20 -11.32
N PRO A 195 -8.13 14.45 -11.27
CA PRO A 195 -8.57 15.50 -10.35
C PRO A 195 -10.06 15.83 -10.43
N GLU A 196 -10.64 15.78 -11.62
CA GLU A 196 -12.01 16.13 -11.91
C GLU A 196 -12.99 15.27 -11.11
N MET A 197 -12.65 14.01 -10.86
CA MET A 197 -13.47 13.10 -10.05
C MET A 197 -13.60 13.56 -8.59
N LEU A 198 -12.61 14.30 -8.07
CA LEU A 198 -12.68 14.92 -6.75
C LEU A 198 -13.39 16.28 -6.80
N LYS A 199 -13.19 17.05 -7.88
CA LYS A 199 -13.79 18.39 -8.06
C LYS A 199 -15.30 18.30 -8.36
N ASN A 200 -15.74 17.27 -9.06
CA ASN A 200 -17.15 17.04 -9.40
C ASN A 200 -17.95 16.61 -8.17
N GLY A 201 -19.17 17.12 -8.04
CA GLY A 201 -20.06 16.86 -6.90
C GLY A 201 -19.71 17.68 -5.64
N THR A 202 -20.64 17.81 -4.70
CA THR A 202 -20.43 18.59 -3.47
C THR A 202 -19.62 17.81 -2.42
N VAL A 203 -19.17 18.50 -1.37
CA VAL A 203 -18.48 17.84 -0.24
C VAL A 203 -19.37 16.80 0.42
N GLU A 204 -20.65 17.11 0.60
CA GLU A 204 -21.68 16.25 1.16
C GLU A 204 -21.91 15.00 0.29
N PHE A 205 -21.86 15.17 -1.04
CA PHE A 205 -21.92 14.05 -1.96
C PHE A 205 -20.77 13.07 -1.69
N HIS A 206 -19.52 13.53 -1.66
CA HIS A 206 -18.37 12.65 -1.39
C HIS A 206 -18.44 12.00 0.00
N ARG A 207 -18.85 12.77 1.01
CA ARG A 207 -19.04 12.27 2.38
C ARG A 207 -20.06 11.16 2.46
N GLY A 208 -21.24 11.36 1.88
CA GLY A 208 -22.32 10.37 1.87
C GLY A 208 -21.98 9.10 1.11
N ARG A 209 -21.13 9.19 0.07
CA ARG A 209 -20.77 8.05 -0.78
C ARG A 209 -19.67 7.18 -0.20
N TYR A 210 -18.55 7.76 0.25
CA TYR A 210 -17.40 6.95 0.68
C TYR A 210 -16.66 7.53 1.89
N ALA A 211 -16.62 8.85 2.07
CA ALA A 211 -15.69 9.44 3.03
C ALA A 211 -16.05 9.09 4.48
N ARG A 212 -17.34 9.02 4.82
CA ARG A 212 -17.80 8.61 6.17
C ARG A 212 -17.23 7.26 6.64
N TRP A 213 -16.92 6.36 5.69
CA TRP A 213 -16.38 5.04 6.01
C TRP A 213 -14.86 5.05 6.16
N LEU A 214 -14.19 6.05 5.59
CA LEU A 214 -12.76 6.27 5.83
C LEU A 214 -12.51 6.71 7.29
N ASP A 215 -13.50 7.27 7.97
CA ASP A 215 -13.39 7.69 9.38
C ASP A 215 -13.23 6.51 10.34
N LEU A 216 -13.67 5.32 9.93
CA LEU A 216 -13.36 4.06 10.63
C LEU A 216 -11.83 3.84 10.74
N MET A 217 -11.06 4.37 9.79
CA MET A 217 -9.60 4.27 9.77
C MET A 217 -8.98 5.50 10.45
N ARG A 218 -8.58 5.33 11.71
CA ARG A 218 -7.88 6.36 12.52
C ARG A 218 -6.39 6.49 12.14
N VAL A 219 -6.14 6.64 10.85
CA VAL A 219 -4.79 6.71 10.26
C VAL A 219 -4.68 7.90 9.30
N LYS A 220 -3.44 8.25 8.93
CA LYS A 220 -3.21 9.37 8.01
C LYS A 220 -3.81 9.07 6.64
N LYS A 221 -4.72 9.92 6.17
CA LYS A 221 -5.32 9.85 4.83
C LYS A 221 -4.55 10.76 3.89
N THR A 222 -4.14 10.27 2.72
CA THR A 222 -3.34 11.03 1.74
C THR A 222 -3.95 10.94 0.35
N LEU A 223 -4.17 12.08 -0.29
CA LEU A 223 -4.69 12.16 -1.66
C LEU A 223 -3.60 11.85 -2.69
N VAL A 224 -3.91 10.99 -3.64
CA VAL A 224 -3.07 10.68 -4.82
C VAL A 224 -3.92 10.68 -6.09
N PHE A 225 -3.29 11.03 -7.20
CA PHE A 225 -3.88 10.96 -8.53
C PHE A 225 -3.04 10.03 -9.40
N ASP A 226 -3.69 9.17 -10.19
CA ASP A 226 -3.01 8.29 -11.15
C ASP A 226 -2.43 9.11 -12.31
N VAL A 227 -3.18 10.11 -12.76
CA VAL A 227 -2.78 11.11 -13.76
C VAL A 227 -3.05 12.50 -13.19
N PHE A 228 -2.05 13.38 -13.24
CA PHE A 228 -2.17 14.76 -12.77
C PHE A 228 -1.37 15.69 -13.68
N ASP A 229 -2.10 16.44 -14.51
CA ASP A 229 -1.51 17.39 -15.46
C ASP A 229 -1.66 18.86 -15.01
N GLY A 230 -2.14 19.09 -13.77
CA GLY A 230 -2.35 20.42 -13.21
C GLY A 230 -1.10 21.09 -12.61
N SER A 231 -1.25 22.36 -12.25
CA SER A 231 -0.22 23.14 -11.54
C SER A 231 -0.05 22.72 -10.08
N ALA A 232 0.96 23.28 -9.40
CA ALA A 232 1.12 23.09 -7.95
C ALA A 232 -0.05 23.71 -7.16
N GLU A 233 -0.65 24.79 -7.67
CA GLU A 233 -1.81 25.45 -7.09
C GLU A 233 -3.06 24.57 -7.21
N ASP A 234 -3.30 23.98 -8.38
CA ASP A 234 -4.39 23.01 -8.59
C ASP A 234 -4.27 21.82 -7.63
N ARG A 235 -3.04 21.37 -7.37
CA ARG A 235 -2.78 20.26 -6.45
C ARG A 235 -3.13 20.63 -5.02
N GLU A 236 -2.81 21.85 -4.60
CA GLU A 236 -3.14 22.32 -3.25
C GLU A 236 -4.62 22.60 -3.09
N GLU A 237 -5.29 23.12 -4.12
CA GLU A 237 -6.76 23.23 -4.17
C GLU A 237 -7.42 21.86 -3.97
N CYS A 238 -7.00 20.85 -4.74
CA CYS A 238 -7.48 19.48 -4.58
C CYS A 238 -7.23 18.93 -3.17
N ARG A 239 -6.06 19.21 -2.57
CA ARG A 239 -5.76 18.78 -1.19
C ARG A 239 -6.62 19.48 -0.17
N LYS A 240 -6.89 20.77 -0.34
CA LYS A 240 -7.80 21.53 0.53
C LYS A 240 -9.21 20.92 0.47
N ARG A 241 -9.72 20.71 -0.74
CA ARG A 241 -11.02 20.07 -0.96
C ARG A 241 -11.08 18.65 -0.36
N PHE A 242 -10.05 17.84 -0.58
CA PHE A 242 -9.98 16.52 0.02
C PHE A 242 -10.01 16.57 1.54
N ARG A 243 -9.29 17.52 2.16
CA ARG A 243 -9.34 17.75 3.61
C ARG A 243 -10.75 18.08 4.08
N GLU A 244 -11.47 18.95 3.37
CA GLU A 244 -12.88 19.27 3.68
C GLU A 244 -13.75 18.00 3.60
N ILE A 245 -13.56 17.16 2.59
CA ILE A 245 -14.32 15.91 2.43
C ILE A 245 -14.08 14.92 3.58
N ILE A 246 -12.82 14.72 3.99
CA ILE A 246 -12.47 13.75 5.05
C ILE A 246 -12.52 14.34 6.46
N GLN A 247 -12.82 15.62 6.61
CA GLN A 247 -12.95 16.24 7.93
C GLN A 247 -14.16 15.65 8.64
N ASP A 248 -13.90 15.19 9.85
CA ASP A 248 -14.87 14.61 10.76
C ASP A 248 -15.96 15.65 11.08
N THR A 249 -17.23 15.29 10.87
CA THR A 249 -18.37 16.09 11.38
C THR A 249 -18.72 15.71 12.82
N GLY A 250 -17.86 14.95 13.50
CA GLY A 250 -18.04 14.53 14.90
C GLY A 250 -18.12 15.66 15.93
N ASP A 251 -17.79 16.91 15.56
CA ASP A 251 -17.99 18.11 16.40
C ASP A 251 -19.30 18.85 16.06
N VAL A 252 -20.39 18.10 15.87
CA VAL A 252 -21.72 18.59 16.26
C VAL A 252 -22.12 17.80 17.51
N SER A 253 -21.41 18.10 18.61
CA SER A 253 -21.95 18.00 19.97
C SER A 253 -23.35 18.61 19.97
N GLY A 254 -24.38 17.90 20.41
CA GLY A 254 -24.62 17.81 21.84
C GLY A 254 -25.44 19.02 22.26
N ASP A 255 -26.74 18.93 22.00
CA ASP A 255 -27.85 19.50 22.78
C ASP A 255 -29.02 18.50 22.71
#